data_AF-A0A5M5BWK2-F1
#
_entry.id   AF-A0A5M5BWK2-F1
#
_cell.length_a   1.000
_cell.length_b   1.000
_cell.length_c   1.000
_cell.angle_alpha   90.00
_cell.angle_beta   90.00
_cell.angle_gamma   90.00
#
_symmetry.space_group_name_H-M   'P 1'
#
loop_
_entity.id
_entity.type
_entity.pdbx_description
1 polymer ?
#
loop_
_entity_poly.entity_id
_entity_poly.type
_entity_poly.pdbx_seq_one_letter_code
_entity_poly.pdbx_strand_id
1 'polypeptide(L)'
;NYGCTATTDAEFDAFIQGRGTFGHTDNQKLEAINTQAWILHFTNPAECWANVRRSGYPKLKSPAEYGFGQYLTGGTEIPVRLCYPVLESSYNKKSYNEAIERMGGTDNWHSLLWWDTEN
;
A
#
# COMPACT_ATOMS: atom_id res chain seq x y z
N ASN A 1 12.07 -17.49 -14.44
CA ASN A 1 10.65 -17.44 -14.89
C ASN A 1 9.88 -18.48 -14.11
N TYR A 2 8.80 -18.08 -13.44
CA TYR A 2 7.88 -18.95 -12.69
C TYR A 2 7.11 -19.96 -13.59
N GLY A 3 7.73 -20.47 -14.66
CA GLY A 3 7.10 -21.36 -15.64
C GLY A 3 6.12 -20.68 -16.60
N CYS A 4 5.99 -19.36 -16.58
CA CYS A 4 5.06 -18.64 -17.45
C CYS A 4 5.47 -18.72 -18.93
N THR A 5 4.48 -18.78 -19.82
CA THR A 5 4.66 -18.64 -21.26
C THR A 5 5.22 -17.26 -21.60
N ALA A 6 6.05 -17.17 -22.63
CA ALA A 6 6.59 -15.89 -23.08
C ALA A 6 5.48 -15.01 -23.67
N THR A 7 5.53 -13.71 -23.38
CA THR A 7 4.74 -12.68 -24.07
C THR A 7 5.45 -12.32 -25.37
N THR A 8 4.73 -12.33 -26.48
CA THR A 8 5.23 -11.92 -27.80
C THR A 8 5.26 -10.40 -27.94
N ASP A 9 6.09 -9.88 -28.85
CA ASP A 9 6.15 -8.44 -29.13
C ASP A 9 4.78 -7.90 -29.58
N ALA A 10 4.03 -8.67 -30.37
CA ALA A 10 2.69 -8.27 -30.81
C ALA A 10 1.68 -8.15 -29.65
N GLU A 11 1.74 -9.06 -28.67
CA GLU A 11 0.90 -8.98 -27.46
C GLU A 11 1.30 -7.79 -26.58
N PHE A 12 2.61 -7.55 -26.42
CA PHE A 12 3.12 -6.42 -25.67
C PHE A 12 2.72 -5.08 -26.31
N ASP A 13 2.92 -4.95 -27.61
CA ASP A 13 2.56 -3.73 -28.36
C ASP A 13 1.06 -3.46 -28.30
N ALA A 14 0.23 -4.50 -28.46
CA ALA A 14 -1.21 -4.36 -28.32
C ALA A 14 -1.63 -3.90 -26.91
N PHE A 15 -0.94 -4.38 -25.87
CA PHE A 15 -1.20 -3.94 -24.49
C PHE A 15 -0.80 -2.47 -24.28
N ILE A 16 0.42 -2.09 -24.65
CA ILE A 16 0.96 -0.75 -24.37
C ILE A 16 0.26 0.35 -25.19
N GLN A 17 -0.19 0.02 -26.41
CA GLN A 17 -0.96 0.93 -27.26
C GLN A 17 -2.45 0.99 -26.85
N GLY A 18 -2.94 -0.01 -26.12
CA GLY A 18 -4.30 -0.07 -25.61
C GLY A 18 -4.40 0.37 -24.15
N ARG A 19 -4.71 -0.58 -23.27
CA ARG A 19 -4.99 -0.32 -21.84
C ARG A 19 -3.74 -0.01 -21.01
N GLY A 20 -2.56 -0.38 -21.49
CA GLY A 20 -1.27 -0.09 -20.86
C GLY A 20 -0.68 1.28 -21.22
N THR A 21 -1.44 2.15 -21.90
CA THR A 21 -0.96 3.47 -22.29
C THR A 21 -0.50 4.29 -21.09
N PHE A 22 0.62 5.00 -21.27
CA PHE A 22 1.28 5.76 -20.21
C PHE A 22 0.47 6.97 -19.70
N GLY A 23 -0.46 7.47 -20.50
CA GLY A 23 -1.22 8.70 -20.21
C GLY A 23 -0.54 9.97 -20.69
N HIS A 24 -1.27 11.08 -20.63
CA HIS A 24 -0.84 12.37 -21.18
C HIS A 24 -0.53 13.40 -20.09
N THR A 25 -1.20 13.33 -18.94
CA THR A 25 -0.96 14.21 -17.79
C THR A 25 -0.01 13.59 -16.78
N ASP A 26 0.59 14.39 -15.91
CA ASP A 26 1.54 13.89 -14.91
C ASP A 26 0.88 12.92 -13.93
N ASN A 27 -0.37 13.18 -13.49
CA ASN A 27 -1.11 12.26 -12.64
C ASN A 27 -1.39 10.92 -13.34
N GLN A 28 -1.75 10.93 -14.62
CA GLN A 28 -1.97 9.69 -15.39
C GLN A 28 -0.68 8.89 -15.53
N LYS A 29 0.46 9.56 -15.75
CA LYS A 29 1.78 8.91 -15.82
C LYS A 29 2.17 8.29 -14.49
N LEU A 30 1.99 9.02 -13.38
CA LEU A 30 2.26 8.52 -12.04
C LEU A 30 1.36 7.32 -11.69
N GLU A 31 0.08 7.39 -12.04
CA GLU A 31 -0.87 6.28 -11.88
C GLU A 31 -0.44 5.06 -12.70
N ALA A 32 -0.09 5.24 -13.98
CA ALA A 32 0.35 4.15 -14.85
C ALA A 32 1.60 3.46 -14.29
N ILE A 33 2.62 4.24 -13.90
CA ILE A 33 3.87 3.70 -13.34
C ILE A 33 3.59 2.89 -12.07
N ASN A 34 2.89 3.47 -11.11
CA ASN A 34 2.71 2.82 -9.80
C ASN A 34 1.69 1.68 -9.85
N THR A 35 0.69 1.74 -10.73
CA THR A 35 -0.25 0.63 -10.92
C THR A 35 0.43 -0.56 -11.59
N GLN A 36 1.32 -0.34 -12.57
CA GLN A 36 2.13 -1.43 -13.14
C GLN A 36 3.16 -1.96 -12.13
N ALA A 37 3.75 -1.08 -11.31
CA ALA A 37 4.63 -1.50 -10.21
C ALA A 37 3.89 -2.36 -9.17
N TRP A 38 2.61 -2.07 -8.87
CA TRP A 38 1.77 -2.89 -8.00
C TRP A 38 1.61 -4.32 -8.53
N ILE A 39 1.37 -4.48 -9.84
CA ILE A 39 1.31 -5.82 -10.49
C ILE A 39 2.67 -6.53 -10.37
N LEU A 40 3.76 -5.82 -10.67
CA LEU A 40 5.12 -6.35 -10.59
C LEU A 40 5.46 -6.84 -9.16
N HIS A 41 5.06 -6.08 -8.14
CA HIS A 41 5.36 -6.39 -6.75
C HIS A 41 4.44 -7.45 -6.14
N PHE A 42 3.60 -8.14 -6.92
CA PHE A 42 2.78 -9.24 -6.43
C PHE A 42 3.60 -10.31 -5.66
N THR A 43 4.80 -10.66 -6.14
CA THR A 43 5.69 -11.60 -5.43
C THR A 43 6.64 -10.93 -4.43
N ASN A 44 6.47 -9.63 -4.17
CA ASN A 44 7.24 -8.87 -3.19
C ASN A 44 6.28 -8.02 -2.32
N PRO A 45 5.58 -8.66 -1.36
CA PRO A 45 4.47 -8.04 -0.65
C PRO A 45 4.86 -6.85 0.22
N ALA A 46 6.07 -6.87 0.81
CA ALA A 46 6.56 -5.77 1.62
C ALA A 46 6.72 -4.49 0.79
N GLU A 47 7.34 -4.60 -0.39
CA GLU A 47 7.49 -3.48 -1.33
C GLU A 47 6.15 -3.07 -1.93
N CYS A 48 5.29 -4.04 -2.26
CA CYS A 48 3.96 -3.76 -2.77
C CYS A 48 3.18 -2.86 -1.80
N TRP A 49 3.10 -3.23 -0.52
CA TRP A 49 2.38 -2.44 0.48
C TRP A 49 3.06 -1.10 0.78
N ALA A 50 4.39 -1.02 0.75
CA ALA A 50 5.10 0.25 0.88
C ALA A 50 4.82 1.20 -0.29
N ASN A 51 4.90 0.72 -1.54
CA ASN A 51 4.69 1.54 -2.73
C ASN A 51 3.24 2.01 -2.87
N VAL A 52 2.26 1.16 -2.53
CA VAL A 52 0.84 1.55 -2.54
C VAL A 52 0.58 2.71 -1.60
N ARG A 53 1.09 2.63 -0.36
CA ARG A 53 1.00 3.72 0.63
C ARG A 53 1.69 4.99 0.12
N ARG A 54 2.98 4.88 -0.22
CA ARG A 54 3.79 6.04 -0.63
C ARG A 54 3.27 6.76 -1.87
N SER A 55 2.72 6.02 -2.83
CA SER A 55 2.27 6.59 -4.11
C SER A 55 0.78 6.91 -4.16
N GLY A 56 -0.04 6.34 -3.28
CA GLY A 56 -1.51 6.41 -3.35
C GLY A 56 -2.11 5.64 -4.54
N TYR A 57 -1.33 4.78 -5.21
CA TYR A 57 -1.75 4.03 -6.40
C TYR A 57 -1.51 2.51 -6.27
N PRO A 58 -2.43 1.67 -6.77
CA PRO A 58 -3.76 2.05 -7.28
C PRO A 58 -4.64 2.63 -6.15
N LYS A 59 -5.67 3.40 -6.52
CA LYS A 59 -6.60 4.01 -5.56
C LYS A 59 -7.51 2.94 -4.95
N LEU A 60 -7.06 2.33 -3.85
CA LEU A 60 -7.79 1.29 -3.13
C LEU A 60 -8.95 1.89 -2.34
N LYS A 61 -10.05 1.14 -2.26
CA LYS A 61 -11.23 1.50 -1.46
C LYS A 61 -11.34 0.56 -0.26
N SER A 62 -11.84 1.08 0.86
CA SER A 62 -12.16 0.29 2.04
C SER A 62 -13.09 -0.89 1.68
N PRO A 63 -12.97 -2.05 2.35
CA PRO A 63 -13.96 -3.12 2.25
C PRO A 63 -15.40 -2.68 2.55
N ALA A 64 -15.59 -1.57 3.29
CA ALA A 64 -16.91 -0.99 3.54
C ALA A 64 -17.64 -0.58 2.25
N GLU A 65 -16.90 -0.08 1.26
CA GLU A 65 -17.42 0.30 -0.06
C GLU A 65 -17.91 -0.91 -0.89
N TYR A 66 -17.56 -2.12 -0.45
CA TYR A 66 -18.01 -3.38 -1.04
C TYR A 66 -19.05 -4.10 -0.18
N GLY A 67 -19.64 -3.42 0.81
CA GLY A 67 -20.71 -3.95 1.65
C GLY A 67 -20.24 -4.73 2.88
N PHE A 68 -18.93 -4.75 3.17
CA PHE A 68 -18.38 -5.49 4.31
C PHE A 68 -18.14 -4.64 5.57
N GLY A 69 -18.68 -3.42 5.60
CA GLY A 69 -18.45 -2.47 6.70
C GLY A 69 -18.83 -3.00 8.09
N GLN A 70 -19.88 -3.83 8.17
CA GLN A 70 -20.34 -4.45 9.42
C GLN A 70 -19.33 -5.40 10.09
N TYR A 71 -18.30 -5.84 9.35
CA TYR A 71 -17.28 -6.77 9.83
C TYR A 71 -15.96 -6.08 10.23
N LEU A 72 -15.86 -4.75 10.09
CA LEU A 72 -14.62 -4.00 10.28
C LEU A 72 -14.40 -3.63 11.76
N THR A 73 -13.90 -4.56 12.56
CA THR A 73 -13.71 -4.36 14.01
C THR A 73 -12.61 -3.36 14.37
N GLY A 74 -11.66 -3.12 13.48
CA GLY A 74 -10.51 -2.24 13.72
C GLY A 74 -10.57 -0.88 13.02
N GLY A 75 -11.76 -0.48 12.55
CA GLY A 75 -11.99 0.78 11.84
C GLY A 75 -12.28 0.58 10.34
N THR A 76 -12.86 1.62 9.73
CA THR A 76 -13.29 1.59 8.33
C THR A 76 -12.13 1.70 7.34
N GLU A 77 -11.12 2.50 7.66
CA GLU A 77 -9.99 2.76 6.77
C GLU A 77 -9.05 1.56 6.63
N ILE A 78 -8.33 1.48 5.51
CA ILE A 78 -7.30 0.46 5.32
C ILE A 78 -6.10 0.81 6.21
N PRO A 79 -5.60 -0.11 7.06
CA PRO A 79 -4.46 0.17 7.92
C PRO A 79 -3.18 0.53 7.14
N VAL A 80 -2.44 1.52 7.64
CA VAL A 80 -1.23 2.07 6.99
C VAL A 80 0.06 1.75 7.71
N ARG A 81 -0.01 1.09 8.87
CA ARG A 81 1.13 0.50 9.58
C ARG A 81 0.68 -0.69 10.42
N LEU A 82 1.63 -1.34 11.08
CA LEU A 82 1.34 -2.32 12.14
C LEU A 82 1.78 -1.75 13.49
N CYS A 83 1.04 -2.09 14.54
CA CYS A 83 1.39 -1.75 15.91
C CYS A 83 2.65 -2.49 16.37
N TYR A 84 3.32 -1.95 17.38
CA TYR A 84 4.44 -2.61 18.02
C TYR A 84 3.97 -3.83 18.83
N PRO A 85 4.82 -4.85 19.03
CA PRO A 85 4.51 -5.97 19.92
C PRO A 85 4.33 -5.48 21.37
N VAL A 86 3.24 -5.90 22.02
CA VAL A 86 2.90 -5.47 23.39
C VAL A 86 3.97 -5.83 24.43
N LEU A 87 4.78 -6.87 24.18
CA LEU A 87 5.88 -7.27 25.07
C LEU A 87 6.99 -6.21 25.17
N GLU A 88 7.12 -5.31 24.19
CA GLU A 88 8.05 -4.17 24.28
C GLU A 88 7.70 -3.24 25.45
N SER A 89 6.44 -3.17 25.86
CA SER A 89 6.02 -2.43 27.07
C SER A 89 6.62 -3.01 28.36
N SER A 90 7.00 -4.30 28.36
CA SER A 90 7.65 -4.95 29.51
C SER A 90 9.17 -4.93 29.39
N TYR A 91 9.71 -5.33 28.24
CA TYR A 91 11.15 -5.50 28.06
C TYR A 91 11.89 -4.19 27.75
N ASN A 92 11.21 -3.21 27.16
CA ASN A 92 11.82 -1.98 26.67
C ASN A 92 10.91 -0.75 26.92
N LYS A 93 10.28 -0.72 28.10
CA LYS A 93 9.18 0.21 28.45
C LYS A 93 9.45 1.67 28.08
N LYS A 94 10.63 2.19 28.42
CA LYS A 94 10.96 3.60 28.21
C LYS A 94 10.97 3.95 26.73
N SER A 95 11.70 3.18 25.91
CA SER A 95 11.79 3.42 24.47
C SER A 95 10.46 3.18 23.75
N TYR A 96 9.69 2.17 24.18
CA TYR A 96 8.34 1.91 23.68
C TYR A 96 7.42 3.12 23.91
N ASN A 97 7.37 3.64 25.13
CA ASN A 97 6.53 4.80 25.47
C ASN A 97 6.99 6.07 24.72
N GLU A 98 8.30 6.32 24.63
CA GLU A 98 8.83 7.47 23.88
C GLU A 98 8.46 7.42 22.39
N ALA A 99 8.45 6.24 21.77
CA ALA A 99 8.06 6.09 20.37
C ALA A 99 6.56 6.34 20.16
N ILE A 100 5.72 5.84 21.07
CA ILE A 100 4.26 6.07 21.04
C ILE A 100 3.91 7.55 21.24
N GLU A 101 4.62 8.24 22.13
CA GLU A 101 4.41 9.67 22.37
C GLU A 101 4.65 10.49 21.09
N ARG A 102 5.65 10.14 20.28
CA ARG A 102 5.92 10.79 18.99
C ARG A 102 4.80 10.59 17.96
N MET A 103 3.97 9.56 18.13
CA MET A 103 2.79 9.29 17.30
C MET A 103 1.51 9.92 17.87
N GLY A 104 1.59 10.70 18.96
CA GLY A 104 0.44 11.31 19.63
C GLY A 104 -0.15 10.49 20.77
N GLY A 105 0.63 9.57 21.35
CA GLY A 105 0.28 8.88 22.61
C GLY A 105 -0.52 7.59 22.44
N THR A 106 -0.82 7.15 21.21
CA THR A 106 -1.49 5.87 20.94
C THR A 106 -0.78 5.08 19.84
N ASP A 107 -0.58 3.79 20.06
CA ASP A 107 -0.08 2.87 19.03
C ASP A 107 -1.20 2.41 18.09
N ASN A 108 -1.62 3.30 17.18
CA ASN A 108 -2.73 3.06 16.26
C ASN A 108 -2.23 2.67 14.86
N TRP A 109 -2.78 1.61 14.27
CA TRP A 109 -2.42 1.15 12.93
C TRP A 109 -2.90 2.05 11.77
N HIS A 110 -3.73 3.06 12.09
CA HIS A 110 -4.18 4.13 11.18
C HIS A 110 -3.30 5.39 11.26
N SER A 111 -2.25 5.39 12.09
CA SER A 111 -1.29 6.49 12.13
C SER A 111 -0.32 6.38 10.96
N LEU A 112 -0.29 7.42 10.11
CA LEU A 112 0.63 7.51 8.97
C LEU A 112 2.09 7.39 9.42
N LEU A 113 2.89 6.70 8.63
CA LEU A 113 4.34 6.68 8.83
C LEU A 113 4.95 8.01 8.38
N TRP A 114 6.15 8.32 8.87
CA TRP A 114 6.82 9.60 8.56
C TRP A 114 6.95 9.90 7.06
N TRP A 115 7.16 8.88 6.22
CA TRP A 115 7.30 9.04 4.76
C TRP A 115 5.96 9.02 4.01
N ASP A 116 4.86 8.71 4.71
CA ASP A 116 3.52 8.50 4.15
C ASP A 116 2.69 9.76 4.39
N THR A 117 2.56 10.63 3.39
CA THR A 117 2.03 11.99 3.59
C THR A 117 0.52 12.10 3.46
N GLU A 118 -0.13 11.12 2.84
CA GLU A 118 -1.57 11.13 2.52
C GLU A 118 -2.15 9.72 2.68
N ASN A 119 -3.45 9.65 2.95
CA ASN A 119 -4.20 8.40 3.15
C ASN A 119 -5.17 8.17 1.99
#